data_AF-A0A480ADC6-F1
#
_entry.id   AF-A0A480ADC6-F1
#
_cell.length_a   1.000
_cell.length_b   1.000
_cell.length_c   1.000
_cell.angle_alpha   90.00
_cell.angle_beta   90.00
_cell.angle_gamma   90.00
#
_symmetry.space_group_name_H-M   'P 1'
#
loop_
_entity.id
_entity.type
_entity.pdbx_description
1 polymer ?
#
loop_
_entity_poly.entity_id
_entity_poly.type
_entity_poly.pdbx_seq_one_letter_code
_entity_poly.pdbx_strand_id
1 'polypeptide(L)'
;MNFICRLSLLLPITFCLLPIACNLGVTENATFANAQSLEGLQLSQNQNILPKSISQAVLRDASKRSGIKVSDLQITQVTSTIFSNPCIFKFGEVCTREYNPIPGWTITVRLQEQSWIYHVNKSNSQILLDPKITTHKLSKKIANTVLSDASKRSGLAVNYLKITQSTQKTFSNSCVFNFGEVCAQIFDPIPGWEVIVKVKSQFWTYHVDNTGTRMILDPQITKI
;
A
#
# COMPACT_ATOMS: atom_id res chain seq x y z
N MET A 1 -8.60 -51.41 37.68
CA MET A 1 -8.81 -52.85 37.92
C MET A 1 -10.27 -53.15 37.66
N ASN A 2 -10.52 -53.99 36.65
CA ASN A 2 -11.75 -54.72 36.26
C ASN A 2 -13.07 -53.93 36.03
N PHE A 3 -13.69 -53.91 34.84
CA PHE A 3 -14.24 -54.95 33.93
C PHE A 3 -15.73 -55.27 34.19
N ILE A 4 -16.46 -55.50 33.06
CA ILE A 4 -17.76 -56.19 32.87
C ILE A 4 -19.01 -55.28 32.83
N CYS A 5 -20.03 -55.47 31.98
CA CYS A 5 -20.23 -56.17 30.70
C CYS A 5 -21.70 -55.90 30.25
N ARG A 6 -21.97 -56.23 28.99
CA ARG A 6 -23.14 -56.07 28.13
C ARG A 6 -24.48 -56.62 28.66
N LEU A 7 -25.60 -56.22 28.02
CA LEU A 7 -26.49 -57.18 27.34
C LEU A 7 -27.40 -56.52 26.27
N SER A 8 -27.63 -57.27 25.19
CA SER A 8 -28.32 -56.92 23.94
C SER A 8 -29.63 -57.72 23.80
N LEU A 9 -30.65 -57.24 23.06
CA LEU A 9 -31.69 -58.03 22.34
C LEU A 9 -32.56 -57.03 21.51
N LEU A 10 -32.51 -56.96 20.17
CA LEU A 10 -33.24 -57.73 19.12
C LEU A 10 -34.79 -57.62 19.29
N LEU A 11 -35.68 -57.29 18.32
CA LEU A 11 -35.76 -57.38 16.84
C LEU A 11 -37.03 -56.57 16.35
N PRO A 12 -37.45 -56.58 15.05
CA PRO A 12 -38.06 -55.47 14.32
C PRO A 12 -39.57 -55.67 14.02
N ILE A 13 -40.28 -54.63 13.56
CA ILE A 13 -41.57 -54.78 12.87
C ILE A 13 -41.65 -53.80 11.69
N THR A 14 -41.78 -54.39 10.50
CA THR A 14 -42.08 -53.78 9.20
C THR A 14 -43.60 -53.67 9.01
N PHE A 15 -44.03 -52.87 8.01
CA PHE A 15 -45.36 -52.74 7.39
C PHE A 15 -46.34 -51.69 7.98
N CYS A 16 -46.57 -50.58 7.25
CA CYS A 16 -47.73 -50.42 6.36
C CYS A 16 -47.71 -49.06 5.60
N LEU A 17 -47.95 -49.11 4.30
CA LEU A 17 -48.26 -47.97 3.42
C LEU A 17 -49.76 -47.61 3.55
N LEU A 18 -50.10 -46.31 3.49
CA LEU A 18 -51.08 -45.70 2.58
C LEU A 18 -51.29 -44.20 2.92
N PRO A 19 -51.70 -43.35 1.94
CA PRO A 19 -51.55 -41.91 1.96
C PRO A 19 -52.79 -41.20 2.53
N ILE A 20 -52.57 -40.11 3.25
CA ILE A 20 -53.63 -39.17 3.60
C ILE A 20 -53.54 -37.99 2.64
N ALA A 21 -54.50 -37.91 1.72
CA ALA A 21 -54.82 -36.69 1.02
C ALA A 21 -55.66 -35.80 1.96
N CYS A 22 -55.17 -34.59 2.23
CA CYS A 22 -56.02 -33.47 2.65
C CYS A 22 -55.79 -32.31 1.67
N ASN A 23 -56.75 -32.16 0.77
CA ASN A 23 -56.94 -30.96 -0.03
C ASN A 23 -57.69 -29.96 0.86
N LEU A 24 -57.05 -28.86 1.24
CA LEU A 24 -57.72 -27.71 1.83
C LEU A 24 -57.27 -26.47 1.07
N GLY A 25 -58.12 -26.05 0.13
CA GLY A 25 -58.14 -24.68 -0.34
C GLY A 25 -58.72 -23.79 0.76
N VAL A 26 -57.95 -22.81 1.18
CA VAL A 26 -58.46 -21.58 1.79
C VAL A 26 -57.87 -20.44 0.99
N THR A 27 -58.76 -19.72 0.31
CA THR A 27 -58.51 -18.45 -0.33
C THR A 27 -58.22 -17.41 0.76
N GLU A 28 -56.97 -16.99 0.88
CA GLU A 28 -56.63 -15.73 1.52
C GLU A 28 -55.88 -14.87 0.50
N ASN A 29 -56.52 -13.76 0.12
CA ASN A 29 -55.88 -12.62 -0.54
C ASN A 29 -54.86 -12.00 0.43
N ALA A 30 -53.71 -12.65 0.59
CA ALA A 30 -52.53 -11.99 1.10
C ALA A 30 -51.83 -11.35 -0.09
N THR A 31 -52.04 -10.05 -0.27
CA THR A 31 -51.11 -9.22 -0.99
C THR A 31 -49.77 -9.37 -0.26
N PHE A 32 -48.88 -10.21 -0.77
CA PHE A 32 -47.50 -10.25 -0.32
C PHE A 32 -46.87 -8.92 -0.73
N ALA A 33 -47.06 -7.91 0.12
CA ALA A 33 -46.25 -6.73 0.13
C ALA A 33 -44.83 -7.21 0.38
N ASN A 34 -44.09 -7.32 -0.71
CA ASN A 34 -42.66 -7.48 -0.73
C ASN A 34 -42.07 -6.24 -0.03
N ALA A 35 -41.96 -6.30 1.30
CA ALA A 35 -41.16 -5.36 2.07
C ALA A 35 -39.69 -5.67 1.80
N GLN A 36 -39.28 -5.48 0.55
CA GLN A 36 -37.88 -5.24 0.22
C GLN A 36 -37.51 -3.95 0.92
N SER A 37 -36.63 -4.08 1.92
CA SER A 37 -35.98 -2.97 2.60
C SER A 37 -35.52 -1.94 1.58
N LEU A 38 -36.17 -0.78 1.57
CA LEU A 38 -35.87 0.39 0.75
C LEU A 38 -34.59 1.11 1.24
N GLU A 39 -33.61 0.36 1.75
CA GLU A 39 -32.31 0.87 2.20
C GLU A 39 -31.14 0.12 1.53
N GLY A 40 -31.42 -0.96 0.79
CA GLY A 40 -30.38 -1.79 0.16
C GLY A 40 -30.00 -1.45 -1.28
N LEU A 41 -30.81 -0.64 -2.00
CA LEU A 41 -30.65 -0.45 -3.45
C LEU A 41 -29.97 0.87 -3.87
N GLN A 42 -29.52 1.71 -2.93
CA GLN A 42 -28.78 2.94 -3.25
C GLN A 42 -27.26 2.87 -2.96
N LEU A 43 -26.71 1.77 -2.45
CA LEU A 43 -25.28 1.66 -2.17
C LEU A 43 -24.38 1.20 -3.34
N SER A 44 -24.98 0.84 -4.49
CA SER A 44 -24.22 0.24 -5.60
C SER A 44 -23.75 1.24 -6.66
N GLN A 45 -24.32 2.45 -6.76
CA GLN A 45 -23.99 3.39 -7.84
C GLN A 45 -23.10 4.59 -7.45
N ASN A 46 -22.64 4.67 -6.20
CA ASN A 46 -21.88 5.84 -5.70
C ASN A 46 -20.42 5.54 -5.31
N GLN A 47 -19.92 4.32 -5.53
CA GLN A 47 -18.57 3.93 -5.10
C GLN A 47 -17.43 4.57 -5.92
N ASN A 48 -17.74 5.11 -7.10
CA ASN A 48 -16.78 5.82 -7.95
C ASN A 48 -16.69 7.33 -7.63
N ILE A 49 -17.55 7.85 -6.75
CA ILE A 49 -17.53 9.27 -6.37
C ILE A 49 -16.79 9.39 -5.04
N LEU A 50 -15.60 9.97 -5.09
CA LEU A 50 -14.80 10.25 -3.89
C LEU A 50 -15.47 11.35 -3.05
N PRO A 51 -15.83 11.09 -1.78
CA PRO A 51 -16.38 12.12 -0.91
C PRO A 51 -15.47 13.35 -0.79
N LYS A 52 -16.07 14.55 -0.81
CA LYS A 52 -15.33 15.83 -0.73
C LYS A 52 -14.49 15.94 0.54
N SER A 53 -14.96 15.39 1.65
CA SER A 53 -14.21 15.36 2.91
C SER A 53 -12.90 14.57 2.78
N ILE A 54 -12.92 13.45 2.05
CA ILE A 54 -11.76 12.60 1.80
C ILE A 54 -10.80 13.27 0.82
N SER A 55 -11.30 13.80 -0.30
CA SER A 55 -10.44 14.50 -1.26
C SER A 55 -9.72 15.68 -0.61
N GLN A 56 -10.42 16.47 0.22
CA GLN A 56 -9.82 17.56 0.98
C GLN A 56 -8.84 17.09 2.05
N ALA A 57 -9.09 15.97 2.72
CA ALA A 57 -8.18 15.43 3.72
C ALA A 57 -6.87 14.93 3.09
N VAL A 58 -6.97 14.19 1.99
CA VAL A 58 -5.82 13.70 1.21
C VAL A 58 -5.00 14.84 0.65
N LEU A 59 -5.63 15.83 0.01
CA LEU A 59 -4.90 16.98 -0.55
C LEU A 59 -4.23 17.84 0.54
N ARG A 60 -4.86 18.00 1.71
CA ARG A 60 -4.25 18.71 2.85
C ARG A 60 -3.05 17.96 3.42
N ASP A 61 -3.15 16.64 3.58
CA ASP A 61 -2.00 15.82 4.00
C ASP A 61 -0.86 15.88 2.98
N ALA A 62 -1.17 15.72 1.69
CA ALA A 62 -0.21 15.83 0.61
C ALA A 62 0.49 17.21 0.58
N SER A 63 -0.27 18.29 0.76
CA SER A 63 0.26 19.66 0.87
C SER A 63 1.18 19.82 2.08
N LYS A 64 0.76 19.33 3.25
CA LYS A 64 1.57 19.38 4.48
C LYS A 64 2.89 18.63 4.34
N ARG A 65 2.90 17.46 3.70
CA ARG A 65 4.10 16.63 3.53
C ARG A 65 5.04 17.13 2.44
N SER A 66 4.49 17.66 1.35
CA SER A 66 5.28 18.12 0.19
C SER A 66 5.73 19.58 0.28
N GLY A 67 5.04 20.40 1.10
CA GLY A 67 5.18 21.86 1.11
C GLY A 67 4.55 22.56 -0.10
N ILE A 68 3.90 21.83 -1.00
CA ILE A 68 3.20 22.37 -2.18
C ILE A 68 1.81 22.86 -1.77
N LYS A 69 1.34 23.98 -2.33
CA LYS A 69 -0.01 24.48 -2.05
C LYS A 69 -1.06 23.50 -2.54
N VAL A 70 -2.17 23.36 -1.81
CA VAL A 70 -3.31 22.50 -2.20
C VAL A 70 -3.81 22.81 -3.63
N SER A 71 -3.74 24.07 -4.06
CA SER A 71 -4.12 24.52 -5.41
C SER A 71 -3.29 23.89 -6.53
N ASP A 72 -2.08 23.45 -6.22
CA ASP A 72 -1.10 22.95 -7.20
C ASP A 72 -1.04 21.41 -7.18
N LEU A 73 -1.92 20.77 -6.39
CA LEU A 73 -2.04 19.32 -6.26
C LEU A 73 -3.27 18.83 -7.02
N GLN A 74 -3.16 17.64 -7.63
CA GLN A 74 -4.26 17.08 -8.43
C GLN A 74 -4.49 15.62 -8.06
N ILE A 75 -5.74 15.26 -7.73
CA ILE A 75 -6.15 13.86 -7.70
C ILE A 75 -6.35 13.39 -9.14
N THR A 76 -5.61 12.37 -9.55
CA THR A 76 -5.59 11.90 -10.95
C THR A 76 -6.26 10.56 -11.14
N GLN A 77 -6.38 9.77 -10.07
CA GLN A 77 -7.05 8.48 -10.08
C GLN A 77 -7.67 8.20 -8.72
N VAL A 78 -8.84 7.56 -8.75
CA VAL A 78 -9.53 7.05 -7.56
C VAL A 78 -10.02 5.65 -7.88
N THR A 79 -9.83 4.73 -6.94
CA THR A 79 -10.31 3.35 -7.07
C THR A 79 -10.92 2.91 -5.75
N SER A 80 -12.21 2.60 -5.74
CA SER A 80 -12.86 1.94 -4.59
C SER A 80 -12.13 0.62 -4.32
N THR A 81 -11.68 0.41 -3.08
CA THR A 81 -10.81 -0.71 -2.70
C THR A 81 -11.31 -1.33 -1.41
N ILE A 82 -11.30 -2.66 -1.34
CA ILE A 82 -11.45 -3.40 -0.09
C ILE A 82 -10.06 -3.88 0.32
N PHE A 83 -9.52 -3.28 1.36
CA PHE A 83 -8.21 -3.66 1.88
C PHE A 83 -8.34 -4.89 2.77
N SER A 84 -7.76 -6.02 2.37
CA SER A 84 -7.94 -7.32 3.04
C SER A 84 -7.47 -7.37 4.50
N ASN A 85 -6.63 -6.43 4.93
CA ASN A 85 -6.03 -6.46 6.26
C ASN A 85 -5.67 -5.04 6.78
N PRO A 86 -5.86 -4.75 8.08
CA PRO A 86 -5.64 -3.44 8.70
C PRO A 86 -4.18 -2.96 8.72
N CYS A 87 -3.20 -3.86 8.58
CA CYS A 87 -1.78 -3.53 8.44
C CYS A 87 -1.52 -2.55 7.31
N ILE A 88 -2.39 -2.49 6.29
CA ILE A 88 -2.27 -1.52 5.21
C ILE A 88 -2.25 -0.07 5.72
N PHE A 89 -2.76 0.19 6.94
CA PHE A 89 -2.78 1.51 7.58
C PHE A 89 -1.81 1.64 8.76
N LYS A 90 -1.04 0.60 9.10
CA LYS A 90 -0.15 0.54 10.26
C LYS A 90 1.30 0.28 9.83
N PHE A 91 1.84 1.18 9.01
CA PHE A 91 3.21 1.02 8.53
C PHE A 91 4.23 1.32 9.63
N GLY A 92 5.27 0.48 9.75
CA GLY A 92 6.32 0.62 10.76
C GLY A 92 6.03 -0.07 12.10
N GLU A 93 4.86 -0.68 12.25
CA GLU A 93 4.47 -1.44 13.44
C GLU A 93 4.48 -2.95 13.15
N VAL A 94 4.81 -3.76 14.15
CA VAL A 94 4.55 -5.20 14.09
C VAL A 94 3.05 -5.39 14.09
N CYS A 95 2.52 -6.00 13.03
CA CYS A 95 1.08 -6.19 12.85
C CYS A 95 0.77 -7.62 12.41
N THR A 96 -0.37 -8.15 12.87
CA THR A 96 -0.82 -9.50 12.52
C THR A 96 -1.51 -9.48 11.15
N ARG A 97 -1.14 -10.40 10.26
CA ARG A 97 -1.71 -10.54 8.91
C ARG A 97 -3.08 -11.27 8.89
N GLU A 98 -3.93 -10.97 9.86
CA GLU A 98 -5.29 -11.52 9.95
C GLU A 98 -6.23 -10.88 8.92
N TYR A 99 -7.01 -11.66 8.21
CA TYR A 99 -7.97 -11.12 7.24
C TYR A 99 -9.09 -10.36 7.97
N ASN A 100 -9.09 -9.04 7.84
CA ASN A 100 -10.11 -8.15 8.40
C ASN A 100 -10.32 -7.00 7.39
N PRO A 101 -11.30 -7.15 6.47
CA PRO A 101 -11.41 -6.30 5.30
C PRO A 101 -11.92 -4.90 5.66
N ILE A 102 -11.25 -3.88 5.15
CA ILE A 102 -11.61 -2.48 5.36
C ILE A 102 -12.00 -1.86 4.00
N PRO A 103 -13.25 -1.43 3.82
CA PRO A 103 -13.64 -0.69 2.62
C PRO A 103 -13.03 0.71 2.63
N GLY A 104 -12.67 1.20 1.45
CA GLY A 104 -12.05 2.51 1.31
C GLY A 104 -11.70 2.84 -0.14
N TRP A 105 -10.70 3.69 -0.31
CA TRP A 105 -10.21 4.11 -1.62
C TRP A 105 -8.69 4.08 -1.70
N THR A 106 -8.21 3.70 -2.87
CA THR A 106 -6.85 3.98 -3.34
C THR A 106 -6.90 5.24 -4.20
N ILE A 107 -6.10 6.25 -3.87
CA ILE A 107 -6.17 7.58 -4.46
C ILE A 107 -4.77 7.99 -4.94
N THR A 108 -4.63 8.29 -6.22
CA THR A 108 -3.37 8.80 -6.77
C THR A 108 -3.42 10.33 -6.80
N VAL A 109 -2.47 10.96 -6.13
CA VAL A 109 -2.25 12.41 -6.14
C VAL A 109 -1.00 12.71 -6.95
N ARG A 110 -1.11 13.57 -7.96
CA ARG A 110 0.03 14.11 -8.71
C ARG A 110 0.56 15.35 -8.02
N LEU A 111 1.88 15.39 -7.87
CA LEU A 111 2.65 16.52 -7.32
C LEU A 111 3.77 16.84 -8.31
N GLN A 112 3.62 17.91 -9.10
CA GLN A 112 4.58 18.26 -10.14
C GLN A 112 4.93 17.06 -11.06
N GLU A 113 6.15 16.52 -10.95
CA GLU A 113 6.68 15.41 -11.73
C GLU A 113 6.59 14.04 -10.99
N GLN A 114 5.87 13.95 -9.87
CA GLN A 114 5.70 12.75 -9.04
C GLN A 114 4.22 12.35 -8.88
N SER A 115 3.98 11.11 -8.47
CA SER A 115 2.65 10.66 -8.04
C SER A 115 2.73 9.85 -6.76
N TRP A 116 1.83 10.16 -5.83
CA TRP A 116 1.70 9.53 -4.52
C TRP A 116 0.40 8.74 -4.46
N ILE A 117 0.45 7.53 -3.93
CA ILE A 117 -0.73 6.70 -3.72
C ILE A 117 -1.14 6.78 -2.26
N TYR A 118 -2.41 7.07 -2.01
CA TYR A 118 -3.00 7.10 -0.68
C TYR A 118 -3.99 5.96 -0.52
N HIS A 119 -3.96 5.32 0.64
CA HIS A 119 -5.03 4.45 1.12
C HIS A 119 -5.86 5.23 2.13
N VAL A 120 -7.17 5.24 1.96
CA VAL A 120 -8.09 5.89 2.89
C VAL A 120 -9.25 4.96 3.20
N ASN A 121 -9.59 4.79 4.47
CA ASN A 121 -10.77 4.00 4.85
C ASN A 121 -12.08 4.77 4.60
N LYS A 122 -13.20 4.06 4.59
CA LYS A 122 -14.52 4.63 4.28
C LYS A 122 -14.91 5.82 5.18
N SER A 123 -14.48 5.81 6.44
CA SER A 123 -14.79 6.84 7.44
C SER A 123 -13.83 8.02 7.46
N ASN A 124 -12.80 8.04 6.59
CA ASN A 124 -11.75 9.05 6.58
C ASN A 124 -10.93 9.15 7.90
N SER A 125 -11.02 8.15 8.77
CA SER A 125 -10.29 8.10 10.04
C SER A 125 -8.88 7.54 9.90
N GLN A 126 -8.60 6.84 8.80
CA GLN A 126 -7.29 6.29 8.47
C GLN A 126 -6.91 6.76 7.07
N ILE A 127 -5.86 7.55 6.97
CA ILE A 127 -5.26 8.04 5.73
C ILE A 127 -3.78 7.67 5.78
N LEU A 128 -3.34 6.80 4.89
CA LEU A 128 -1.93 6.41 4.77
C LEU A 128 -1.41 6.72 3.37
N LEU A 129 -0.26 7.39 3.31
CA LEU A 129 0.55 7.45 2.10
C LEU A 129 1.22 6.07 1.90
N ASP A 130 0.95 5.42 0.78
CA ASP A 130 1.49 4.10 0.46
C ASP A 130 3.04 4.16 0.43
N PRO A 131 3.72 3.40 1.30
CA PRO A 131 5.18 3.37 1.39
C PRO A 131 5.84 2.61 0.23
N LYS A 132 5.09 1.79 -0.52
CA LYS A 132 5.60 0.98 -1.64
C LYS A 132 5.55 1.71 -2.97
N ILE A 133 4.68 2.70 -3.12
CA ILE A 133 4.46 3.41 -4.39
C ILE A 133 4.30 4.91 -4.13
N THR A 134 5.38 5.52 -3.71
CA THR A 134 5.71 6.82 -4.28
C THR A 134 6.51 6.53 -5.53
N THR A 135 5.95 6.86 -6.71
CA THR A 135 6.81 7.15 -7.86
C THR A 135 7.51 8.46 -7.54
N HIS A 136 8.42 8.41 -6.58
CA HIS A 136 9.32 9.51 -6.39
C HIS A 136 10.19 9.50 -7.64
N LYS A 137 9.92 10.46 -8.51
CA LYS A 137 10.95 10.94 -9.40
C LYS A 137 12.04 11.53 -8.51
N LEU A 138 13.26 11.03 -8.62
CA LEU A 138 14.41 11.60 -7.93
C LEU A 138 14.39 13.12 -8.10
N SER A 139 14.39 13.88 -7.00
CA SER A 139 14.28 15.33 -7.08
C SER A 139 15.46 15.92 -7.87
N LYS A 140 15.24 17.02 -8.60
CA LYS A 140 16.31 17.69 -9.36
C LYS A 140 17.50 18.04 -8.47
N LYS A 141 17.25 18.42 -7.21
CA LYS A 141 18.31 18.69 -6.22
C LYS A 141 19.20 17.45 -5.99
N ILE A 142 18.60 16.30 -5.69
CA ILE A 142 19.35 15.06 -5.45
C ILE A 142 20.07 14.62 -6.73
N ALA A 143 19.37 14.62 -7.87
CA ALA A 143 19.94 14.27 -9.17
C ALA A 143 21.16 15.14 -9.51
N ASN A 144 21.05 16.46 -9.34
CA ASN A 144 22.16 17.40 -9.61
C ASN A 144 23.33 17.18 -8.65
N THR A 145 23.06 16.86 -7.38
CA THR A 145 24.11 16.58 -6.39
C THR A 145 24.90 15.32 -6.77
N VAL A 146 24.19 14.24 -7.12
CA VAL A 146 24.78 12.97 -7.58
C VAL A 146 25.61 13.18 -8.85
N LEU A 147 25.04 13.85 -9.86
CA LEU A 147 25.71 14.10 -11.14
C LEU A 147 26.93 15.02 -10.98
N SER A 148 26.86 16.00 -10.07
CA SER A 148 28.00 16.88 -9.77
C SER A 148 29.14 16.12 -9.11
N ASP A 149 28.87 15.26 -8.14
CA ASP A 149 29.89 14.40 -7.53
C ASP A 149 30.49 13.43 -8.56
N ALA A 150 29.65 12.75 -9.35
CA ALA A 150 30.10 11.85 -10.40
C ALA A 150 30.98 12.57 -11.45
N SER A 151 30.63 13.81 -11.81
CA SER A 151 31.43 14.67 -12.69
C SER A 151 32.80 14.99 -12.09
N LYS A 152 32.84 15.40 -10.82
CA LYS A 152 34.09 15.68 -10.11
C LYS A 152 35.01 14.46 -10.04
N ARG A 153 34.46 13.28 -9.74
CA ARG A 153 35.24 12.03 -9.61
C ARG A 153 35.71 11.47 -10.95
N SER A 154 34.86 11.54 -11.98
CA SER A 154 35.18 10.98 -13.29
C SER A 154 35.99 11.91 -14.18
N GLY A 155 36.02 13.21 -13.87
CA GLY A 155 36.56 14.26 -14.73
C GLY A 155 35.72 14.53 -15.99
N LEU A 156 34.52 13.95 -16.11
CA LEU A 156 33.63 14.14 -17.24
C LEU A 156 32.66 15.29 -16.98
N ALA A 157 32.30 16.03 -18.03
CA ALA A 157 31.21 16.99 -17.93
C ALA A 157 29.87 16.27 -17.68
N VAL A 158 28.97 16.93 -16.94
CA VAL A 158 27.68 16.35 -16.49
C VAL A 158 26.82 15.83 -17.65
N ASN A 159 26.91 16.43 -18.84
CA ASN A 159 26.19 16.00 -20.04
C ASN A 159 26.62 14.62 -20.58
N TYR A 160 27.80 14.11 -20.18
CA TYR A 160 28.26 12.75 -20.49
C TYR A 160 27.83 11.71 -19.44
N LEU A 161 27.15 12.14 -18.39
CA LEU A 161 26.70 11.29 -17.29
C LEU A 161 25.18 11.10 -17.38
N LYS A 162 24.68 9.91 -17.03
CA LYS A 162 23.25 9.63 -17.07
C LYS A 162 22.82 8.83 -15.85
N ILE A 163 21.86 9.34 -15.09
CA ILE A 163 21.14 8.52 -14.11
C ILE A 163 20.27 7.53 -14.89
N THR A 164 20.52 6.24 -14.71
CA THR A 164 19.80 5.15 -15.38
C THR A 164 18.74 4.53 -14.50
N GLN A 165 18.89 4.62 -13.18
CA GLN A 165 17.90 4.14 -12.22
C GLN A 165 17.95 4.97 -10.93
N SER A 166 16.80 5.11 -10.29
CA SER A 166 16.69 5.67 -8.94
C SER A 166 15.63 4.90 -8.17
N THR A 167 16.01 4.31 -7.05
CA THR A 167 15.15 3.46 -6.23
C THR A 167 15.11 4.04 -4.82
N GLN A 168 13.92 4.32 -4.29
CA GLN A 168 13.82 4.72 -2.89
C GLN A 168 14.18 3.53 -1.99
N LYS A 169 14.97 3.79 -0.96
CA LYS A 169 15.48 2.76 -0.05
C LYS A 169 15.51 3.28 1.38
N THR A 170 15.27 2.40 2.35
CA THR A 170 15.54 2.69 3.76
C THR A 170 16.82 1.95 4.13
N PHE A 171 17.86 2.69 4.48
CA PHE A 171 19.15 2.16 4.88
C PHE A 171 19.13 1.81 6.37
N SER A 172 19.74 0.68 6.75
CA SER A 172 19.64 0.17 8.11
C SER A 172 20.25 1.09 9.18
N ASN A 173 21.28 1.85 8.82
CA ASN A 173 21.98 2.79 9.69
C ASN A 173 22.89 3.76 8.92
N SER A 174 23.52 4.67 9.64
CA SER A 174 24.45 5.68 9.12
C SER A 174 25.73 5.11 8.51
N CYS A 175 26.13 3.88 8.86
CA CYS A 175 27.33 3.24 8.30
C CYS A 175 27.27 3.13 6.77
N VAL A 176 26.07 3.04 6.20
CA VAL A 176 25.86 2.97 4.75
C VAL A 176 26.37 4.22 4.03
N PHE A 177 26.59 5.33 4.74
CA PHE A 177 27.12 6.58 4.21
C PHE A 177 28.61 6.81 4.51
N ASN A 178 29.26 5.91 5.27
CA ASN A 178 30.63 6.08 5.77
C ASN A 178 31.48 4.84 5.42
N PHE A 179 31.54 4.47 4.13
CA PHE A 179 32.36 3.34 3.71
C PHE A 179 33.85 3.56 4.03
N GLY A 180 34.50 2.53 4.61
CA GLY A 180 35.92 2.58 4.95
C GLY A 180 36.23 3.07 6.36
N GLU A 181 35.23 3.47 7.14
CA GLU A 181 35.39 3.89 8.53
C GLU A 181 34.91 2.81 9.52
N VAL A 182 35.50 2.77 10.71
CA VAL A 182 34.96 1.95 11.81
C VAL A 182 33.67 2.60 12.28
N CYS A 183 32.56 1.89 12.13
CA CYS A 183 31.24 2.39 12.50
C CYS A 183 30.53 1.43 13.48
N ALA A 184 29.75 1.99 14.40
CA ALA A 184 28.90 1.19 15.27
C ALA A 184 27.63 0.77 14.49
N GLN A 185 27.38 -0.54 14.37
CA GLN A 185 26.19 -1.07 13.71
C GLN A 185 24.95 -0.98 14.61
N ILE A 186 24.60 0.24 15.00
CA ILE A 186 23.36 0.54 15.71
C ILE A 186 22.26 0.66 14.66
N PHE A 187 21.18 -0.10 14.79
CA PHE A 187 20.04 0.02 13.88
C PHE A 187 19.37 1.39 14.06
N ASP A 188 19.44 2.23 13.03
CA ASP A 188 18.92 3.60 12.98
C ASP A 188 18.48 3.89 11.54
N PRO A 189 17.25 3.51 11.15
CA PRO A 189 16.85 3.47 9.75
C PRO A 189 16.79 4.86 9.11
N ILE A 190 17.51 5.04 8.00
CA ILE A 190 17.61 6.32 7.27
C ILE A 190 16.88 6.20 5.93
N PRO A 191 15.80 6.97 5.69
CA PRO A 191 15.13 7.02 4.40
C PRO A 191 16.00 7.74 3.37
N GLY A 192 16.08 7.19 2.16
CA GLY A 192 16.92 7.73 1.10
C GLY A 192 16.71 7.05 -0.24
N TRP A 193 17.77 7.03 -1.03
CA TRP A 193 17.79 6.67 -2.43
C TRP A 193 19.04 5.88 -2.78
N GLU A 194 18.85 4.84 -3.56
CA GLU A 194 19.89 4.20 -4.35
C GLU A 194 19.79 4.74 -5.79
N VAL A 195 20.86 5.37 -6.28
CA VAL A 195 20.89 6.04 -7.59
C VAL A 195 21.99 5.43 -8.44
N ILE A 196 21.65 4.88 -9.61
CA ILE A 196 22.61 4.29 -10.53
C ILE A 196 22.94 5.29 -11.63
N VAL A 197 24.22 5.62 -11.77
CA VAL A 197 24.75 6.55 -12.77
C VAL A 197 25.60 5.77 -13.77
N LYS A 198 25.31 5.90 -15.06
CA LYS A 198 26.18 5.43 -16.13
C LYS A 198 27.33 6.43 -16.33
N VAL A 199 28.54 5.93 -16.22
CA VAL A 199 29.80 6.66 -16.43
C VAL A 199 30.64 5.89 -17.45
N LYS A 200 30.66 6.34 -18.71
CA LYS A 200 31.25 5.58 -19.84
C LYS A 200 30.67 4.16 -19.93
N SER A 201 31.50 3.13 -19.73
CA SER A 201 31.16 1.70 -19.71
C SER A 201 30.95 1.13 -18.30
N GLN A 202 30.68 2.00 -17.31
CA GLN A 202 30.52 1.63 -15.91
C GLN A 202 29.17 2.11 -15.36
N PHE A 203 28.70 1.43 -14.32
CA PHE A 203 27.56 1.84 -13.50
C PHE A 203 28.02 2.06 -12.07
N TRP A 204 27.75 3.26 -11.57
CA TRP A 204 28.12 3.72 -10.24
C TRP A 204 26.86 3.82 -9.39
N THR A 205 26.84 3.16 -8.25
CA THR A 205 25.71 3.16 -7.33
C THR A 205 25.95 4.16 -6.23
N TYR A 206 25.03 5.10 -6.04
CA TYR A 206 25.08 6.08 -4.97
C TYR A 206 24.03 5.79 -3.92
N HIS A 207 24.40 5.92 -2.65
CA HIS A 207 23.46 6.00 -1.55
C HIS A 207 23.30 7.46 -1.15
N VAL A 208 22.07 7.97 -1.11
CA VAL A 208 21.77 9.35 -0.77
C VAL A 208 20.63 9.40 0.25
N ASP A 209 20.72 10.22 1.29
CA ASP A 209 19.58 10.46 2.17
C ASP A 209 18.44 11.22 1.46
N ASN A 210 17.28 11.32 2.09
CA ASN A 210 16.12 12.03 1.55
C ASN A 210 16.32 13.55 1.35
N THR A 211 17.36 14.15 1.96
CA THR A 211 17.67 15.58 1.87
C THR A 211 18.69 15.92 0.78
N GLY A 212 19.44 14.92 0.31
CA GLY A 212 20.60 15.07 -0.57
C GLY A 212 21.87 15.52 0.15
N THR A 213 21.88 15.56 1.49
CA THR A 213 22.98 16.14 2.27
C THR A 213 24.01 15.09 2.65
N ARG A 214 23.58 13.86 2.95
CA ARG A 214 24.46 12.70 3.13
C ARG A 214 24.42 11.86 1.85
N MET A 215 25.60 11.62 1.28
CA MET A 215 25.76 10.86 0.05
C MET A 215 27.09 10.14 0.04
N ILE A 216 27.11 8.92 -0.50
CA ILE A 216 28.34 8.20 -0.78
C ILE A 216 28.21 7.40 -2.09
N LEU A 217 29.33 7.25 -2.80
CA LEU A 217 29.48 6.30 -3.89
C LEU A 217 29.80 4.93 -3.31
N ASP A 218 29.04 3.91 -3.71
CA ASP A 218 29.37 2.52 -3.41
C ASP A 218 30.75 2.17 -4.02
N PRO A 219 31.68 1.61 -3.25
CA PRO A 219 33.00 1.22 -3.75
C PRO A 219 32.92 0.15 -4.86
N GLN A 220 31.83 -0.63 -4.91
CA GLN A 220 31.62 -1.64 -5.94
C GLN A 220 31.09 -1.00 -7.23
N ILE A 221 32.01 -0.67 -8.13
CA ILE A 221 31.68 -0.18 -9.47
C ILE A 221 31.45 -1.37 -10.41
N THR A 222 30.27 -1.42 -11.03
CA THR A 222 29.94 -2.45 -12.02
C THR A 222 30.40 -2.03 -13.40
N LYS A 223 31.01 -2.94 -14.16
CA LYS A 223 31.40 -2.74 -15.57
C LYS A 223 30.44 -3.50 -16.49
N ILE A 224 30.23 -2.97 -17.69
CA ILE A 224 29.50 -3.66 -18.78
C ILE A 224 30.38 -4.75 -19.37
#